data_AF-A0A975EB99-F1
#
_entry.id   AF-A0A975EB99-F1
#
_cell.length_a   1.000
_cell.length_b   1.000
_cell.length_c   1.000
_cell.angle_alpha   90.00
_cell.angle_beta   90.00
_cell.angle_gamma   90.00
#
_symmetry.space_group_name_H-M   'P 1'
#
loop_
_entity.id
_entity.type
_entity.pdbx_description
1 polymer ?
#
loop_
_entity_poly.entity_id
_entity_poly.type
_entity_poly.pdbx_seq_one_letter_code
_entity_poly.pdbx_strand_id
1 'polypeptide(L)'
;MTAARLILLAMLLGLAGCDQIETLLTDPKIAQRVADSKAIGSACRYGMRSIEDCYAKNEKASKAAIFDGWKEMDQYMRDNKIDGIPSKDEKPPQPVEEVLDEKASDNSKAKPKAKP
;
A
#
# COMPACT_ATOMS: atom_id res chain seq x y z
N MET A 1 8.09 -55.42 10.06
CA MET A 1 8.04 -54.20 10.92
C MET A 1 8.87 -53.04 10.41
N THR A 2 10.04 -53.27 9.80
CA THR A 2 10.94 -52.21 9.28
C THR A 2 10.38 -51.47 8.06
N ALA A 3 9.77 -52.18 7.10
CA ALA A 3 9.18 -51.55 5.90
C ALA A 3 8.03 -50.58 6.22
N ALA A 4 7.15 -50.94 7.16
CA ALA A 4 6.05 -50.07 7.60
C ALA A 4 6.56 -48.78 8.28
N ARG A 5 7.66 -48.86 9.05
CA ARG A 5 8.30 -47.68 9.65
C ARG A 5 8.96 -46.77 8.60
N LEU A 6 9.59 -47.35 7.58
CA LEU A 6 10.18 -46.58 6.47
C LEU A 6 9.11 -45.86 5.63
N ILE A 7 7.98 -46.51 5.36
CA ILE A 7 6.85 -45.90 4.63
C ILE A 7 6.23 -44.76 5.45
N LEU A 8 6.05 -44.95 6.77
CA LEU A 8 5.58 -43.89 7.67
C LEU A 8 6.54 -42.70 7.68
N LEU A 9 7.85 -42.95 7.79
CA LEU A 9 8.86 -41.89 7.77
C LEU A 9 8.85 -41.12 6.44
N ALA A 10 8.72 -41.83 5.30
CA ALA A 10 8.62 -41.22 3.99
C ALA A 10 7.35 -40.36 3.82
N MET A 11 6.20 -40.79 4.36
CA MET A 11 4.99 -39.95 4.41
C MET A 11 5.19 -38.71 5.27
N LEU A 12 5.79 -38.85 6.46
CA LEU A 12 6.08 -37.72 7.34
C LEU A 12 7.01 -36.69 6.68
N LEU A 13 8.04 -37.14 5.94
CA LEU A 13 8.89 -36.23 5.16
C LEU A 13 8.15 -35.61 3.96
N GLY A 14 7.27 -36.38 3.30
CA GLY A 14 6.48 -35.89 2.18
C GLY A 14 5.51 -34.77 2.57
N LEU A 15 4.87 -34.88 3.73
CA LEU A 15 3.95 -33.86 4.24
C LEU A 15 4.67 -32.56 4.66
N ALA A 16 5.92 -32.64 5.13
CA ALA A 16 6.72 -31.47 5.47
C ALA A 16 7.30 -30.73 4.24
N GLY A 17 7.33 -31.38 3.07
CA GLY A 17 7.95 -30.83 1.86
C GLY A 17 7.03 -29.99 0.98
N CYS A 18 5.70 -30.04 1.16
CA CYS A 18 4.77 -29.41 0.24
C CYS A 18 4.90 -27.87 0.16
N ASP A 19 5.08 -27.18 1.30
CA ASP A 19 5.33 -25.73 1.32
C ASP A 19 6.68 -25.36 0.68
N GLN A 20 7.69 -26.22 0.84
CA GLN A 20 9.01 -25.99 0.27
C GLN A 20 9.00 -26.14 -1.27
N ILE A 21 8.14 -27.01 -1.80
CA ILE A 21 7.97 -27.20 -3.25
C ILE A 21 7.42 -25.93 -3.90
N GLU A 22 6.45 -25.25 -3.29
CA GLU A 22 5.93 -23.97 -3.80
C GLU A 22 7.05 -22.93 -3.95
N THR A 23 7.96 -22.85 -2.97
CA THR A 23 9.12 -21.93 -3.02
C THR A 23 10.17 -22.32 -4.06
N LEU A 24 10.31 -23.60 -4.41
CA LEU A 24 11.24 -24.11 -5.42
C LEU A 24 10.71 -23.97 -6.85
N LEU A 25 9.38 -23.99 -7.03
CA LEU A 25 8.73 -23.89 -8.34
C LEU A 25 8.36 -22.46 -8.74
N THR A 26 8.35 -21.52 -7.79
CA THR A 26 8.05 -20.12 -8.09
C THR A 26 9.23 -19.50 -8.86
N ASP A 27 8.96 -18.94 -10.06
CA ASP A 27 9.95 -18.18 -10.82
C ASP A 27 10.55 -17.10 -9.90
N PRO A 28 11.89 -17.04 -9.75
CA PRO A 28 12.55 -16.06 -8.89
C PRO A 28 12.12 -14.62 -9.17
N LYS A 29 11.70 -14.31 -10.41
CA LYS A 29 11.14 -13.01 -10.75
C LYS A 29 9.80 -12.76 -10.07
N ILE A 30 8.91 -13.75 -9.98
CA ILE A 30 7.62 -13.61 -9.32
C ILE A 30 7.83 -13.43 -7.81
N ALA A 31 8.72 -14.22 -7.21
CA ALA A 31 9.10 -14.06 -5.81
C ALA A 31 9.66 -12.64 -5.55
N GLN A 32 10.52 -12.14 -6.45
CA GLN A 32 11.03 -10.77 -6.37
C GLN A 32 9.91 -9.72 -6.47
N ARG A 33 8.97 -9.86 -7.41
CA ARG A 33 7.83 -8.94 -7.54
C ARG A 33 6.96 -8.86 -6.28
N VAL A 34 6.76 -10.00 -5.61
CA VAL A 34 6.02 -10.08 -4.35
C VAL A 34 6.81 -9.38 -3.25
N ALA A 35 8.11 -9.65 -3.14
CA ALA A 35 9.00 -8.98 -2.18
C ALA A 35 9.04 -7.46 -2.40
N ASP A 36 9.15 -7.00 -3.65
CA ASP A 36 9.12 -5.58 -4.01
C ASP A 36 7.78 -4.94 -3.61
N SER A 37 6.66 -5.61 -3.89
CA SER A 37 5.32 -5.14 -3.52
C SER A 37 5.17 -5.02 -2.00
N LYS A 38 5.72 -5.96 -1.23
CA LYS A 38 5.74 -5.94 0.22
C LYS A 38 6.61 -4.79 0.77
N ALA A 39 7.77 -4.56 0.17
CA ALA A 39 8.62 -3.43 0.52
C ALA A 39 7.91 -2.09 0.27
N ILE A 40 7.19 -1.96 -0.85
CA ILE A 40 6.36 -0.78 -1.16
C ILE A 40 5.32 -0.55 -0.07
N GLY A 41 4.55 -1.57 0.31
CA GLY A 41 3.54 -1.47 1.37
C GLY A 41 4.11 -1.04 2.72
N SER A 42 5.27 -1.60 3.07
CA SER A 42 6.00 -1.24 4.28
C SER A 42 6.42 0.24 4.26
N ALA A 43 7.05 0.68 3.17
CA ALA A 43 7.47 2.08 3.00
C ALA A 43 6.29 3.04 3.03
N CYS A 44 5.16 2.65 2.43
CA CYS A 44 3.90 3.37 2.44
C CYS A 44 3.38 3.65 3.85
N ARG A 45 3.39 2.62 4.71
CA ARG A 45 2.94 2.78 6.10
C ARG A 45 3.85 3.68 6.90
N TYR A 46 5.17 3.48 6.75
CA TYR A 46 6.18 4.32 7.37
C TYR A 46 6.06 5.77 6.89
N GLY A 47 5.70 5.97 5.62
CA GLY A 47 5.40 7.25 4.99
C GLY A 47 4.09 7.92 5.45
N MET A 48 3.39 7.33 6.43
CA MET A 48 2.09 7.76 6.95
C MET A 48 0.98 7.88 5.90
N ARG A 49 1.03 7.08 4.83
CA ARG A 49 -0.01 7.07 3.79
C ARG A 49 -1.11 6.06 4.06
N SER A 50 -2.31 6.35 3.55
CA SER A 50 -3.41 5.39 3.52
C SER A 50 -3.07 4.24 2.56
N ILE A 51 -3.63 3.06 2.82
CA ILE A 51 -3.44 1.89 1.95
C ILE A 51 -4.03 2.13 0.56
N GLU A 52 -5.12 2.89 0.48
CA GLU A 52 -5.80 3.23 -0.78
C GLU A 52 -4.92 4.08 -1.69
N ASP A 53 -4.26 5.12 -1.15
CA ASP A 53 -3.29 5.93 -1.91
C ASP A 53 -2.12 5.08 -2.40
N CYS A 54 -1.66 4.13 -1.57
CA CYS A 54 -0.59 3.23 -1.96
C CYS A 54 -0.96 2.26 -3.08
N TYR A 55 -2.21 1.82 -3.15
CA TYR A 55 -2.68 1.07 -4.32
C TYR A 55 -2.75 1.95 -5.57
N ALA A 56 -3.27 3.17 -5.45
CA ALA A 56 -3.39 4.11 -6.57
C ALA A 56 -2.00 4.48 -7.15
N LYS A 57 -0.99 4.64 -6.30
CA LYS A 57 0.39 4.95 -6.74
C LYS A 57 1.14 3.73 -7.28
N ASN A 58 0.69 2.51 -7.03
CA ASN A 58 1.41 1.27 -7.35
C ASN A 58 0.52 0.23 -8.05
N GLU A 59 -0.18 0.63 -9.11
CA GLU A 59 -1.16 -0.23 -9.81
C GLU A 59 -0.58 -1.54 -10.38
N LYS A 60 0.72 -1.56 -10.68
CA LYS A 60 1.44 -2.73 -11.23
C LYS A 60 1.92 -3.71 -10.17
N ALA A 61 1.88 -3.32 -8.90
CA ALA A 61 2.31 -4.15 -7.79
C ALA A 61 1.14 -4.99 -7.26
N SER A 62 1.46 -6.11 -6.61
CA SER A 62 0.43 -6.96 -6.02
C SER A 62 -0.21 -6.25 -4.83
N LYS A 63 -1.50 -5.92 -4.94
CA LYS A 63 -2.26 -5.28 -3.85
C LYS A 63 -2.23 -6.11 -2.57
N ALA A 64 -2.30 -7.44 -2.70
CA ALA A 64 -2.21 -8.36 -1.56
C ALA A 64 -0.85 -8.23 -0.85
N ALA A 65 0.25 -8.27 -1.61
CA ALA A 65 1.59 -8.16 -1.03
C ALA A 65 1.88 -6.76 -0.46
N ILE A 66 1.35 -5.70 -1.09
CA ILE A 66 1.39 -4.34 -0.52
C ILE A 66 0.67 -4.32 0.83
N PHE A 67 -0.54 -4.88 0.92
CA PHE A 67 -1.27 -4.92 2.19
C PHE A 67 -0.49 -5.66 3.28
N ASP A 68 0.11 -6.79 2.93
CA ASP A 68 0.91 -7.59 3.86
C ASP A 68 2.13 -6.82 4.38
N GLY A 69 2.83 -6.07 3.52
CA GLY A 69 3.91 -5.19 3.96
C GLY A 69 3.42 -4.03 4.83
N TRP A 70 2.28 -3.44 4.47
CA TRP A 70 1.71 -2.30 5.19
C TRP A 70 1.30 -2.67 6.61
N LYS A 71 0.60 -3.80 6.81
CA LYS A 71 0.17 -4.28 8.13
C LYS A 71 1.35 -4.71 9.00
N GLU A 72 2.37 -5.34 8.43
CA GLU A 72 3.58 -5.72 9.17
C GLU A 72 4.33 -4.49 9.66
N MET A 73 4.49 -3.47 8.81
CA MET A 73 5.11 -2.22 9.23
C MET A 73 4.24 -1.46 10.24
N ASP A 74 2.91 -1.49 10.13
CA ASP A 74 2.01 -0.85 11.12
C ASP A 74 2.17 -1.50 12.48
N GLN A 75 2.17 -2.84 12.53
CA GLN A 75 2.38 -3.60 13.75
C GLN A 75 3.76 -3.32 14.33
N TYR A 76 4.81 -3.36 13.49
CA TYR A 76 6.17 -3.05 13.91
C TYR A 76 6.30 -1.63 14.50
N MET A 77 5.69 -0.63 13.88
CA MET A 77 5.70 0.73 14.39
C MET A 77 4.97 0.87 15.73
N ARG A 78 3.83 0.17 15.91
CA ARG A 78 3.08 0.18 17.18
C ARG A 78 3.84 -0.50 18.30
N ASP A 79 4.43 -1.66 18.01
CA ASP A 79 5.17 -2.44 19.00
C ASP A 79 6.44 -1.74 19.44
N ASN A 80 7.09 -0.99 18.54
CA ASN A 80 8.37 -0.34 18.78
C ASN A 80 8.28 1.18 19.00
N LYS A 81 7.08 1.75 19.00
CA LYS A 81 6.82 3.20 19.14
C LYS A 81 7.64 4.04 18.14
N ILE A 82 7.63 3.59 16.90
CA ILE A 82 8.34 4.28 15.81
C ILE A 82 7.37 5.26 15.18
N ASP A 83 7.78 6.53 15.13
CA ASP A 83 7.06 7.56 14.41
C ASP A 83 7.35 7.45 12.91
N GLY A 84 6.29 7.51 12.10
CA GLY A 84 6.41 7.54 10.65
C GLY A 84 6.88 8.91 10.16
N ILE A 85 7.38 8.96 8.94
CA ILE A 85 7.83 10.20 8.29
C ILE A 85 6.82 10.54 7.19
N PRO A 86 5.92 11.53 7.41
CA PRO A 86 4.96 11.93 6.39
C PRO A 86 5.66 12.34 5.10
N SER A 87 5.10 11.89 3.97
CA SER A 87 5.62 12.26 2.66
C SER A 87 5.31 13.72 2.35
N LYS A 88 6.27 14.48 1.84
CA LYS A 88 6.13 15.92 1.56
C LYS A 88 5.23 16.25 0.35
N ASP A 89 4.77 15.24 -0.39
CA ASP A 89 4.04 15.42 -1.66
C ASP A 89 2.51 15.53 -1.49
N GLU A 90 1.98 15.37 -0.28
CA GLU A 90 0.56 15.58 0.01
C GLU A 90 0.31 17.04 0.38
N LYS A 91 0.08 17.90 -0.63
CA LYS A 91 -0.63 19.16 -0.39
C LYS A 91 -2.08 18.79 -0.04
N PRO A 92 -2.58 19.11 1.17
CA PRO A 92 -3.98 18.87 1.49
C PRO A 92 -4.86 19.67 0.52
N PRO A 93 -6.02 19.15 0.07
CA PRO A 93 -7.04 20.01 -0.49
C PRO A 93 -7.38 21.04 0.58
N GLN A 94 -7.09 22.32 0.30
CA GLN A 94 -7.52 23.40 1.17
C GLN A 94 -9.04 23.30 1.30
N PRO A 95 -9.61 23.28 2.52
CA PRO A 95 -11.04 23.39 2.68
C PRO A 95 -11.49 24.68 1.99
N VAL A 96 -12.34 24.57 0.98
CA VAL A 96 -13.11 25.71 0.49
C VAL A 96 -14.12 26.05 1.58
N GLU A 97 -13.76 27.00 2.46
CA GLU A 97 -14.73 27.68 3.31
C GLU A 97 -15.68 28.45 2.40
N GLU A 98 -16.84 27.84 2.14
CA GLU A 98 -17.98 28.51 1.54
C GLU A 98 -18.59 29.43 2.60
N VAL A 99 -18.04 30.65 2.71
CA VAL A 99 -18.63 31.72 3.52
C VAL A 99 -19.88 32.22 2.78
N LEU A 100 -21.04 31.78 3.25
CA LEU A 100 -22.32 32.40 2.99
C LEU A 100 -22.39 33.71 3.79
N ASP A 101 -22.26 34.87 3.13
CA ASP A 101 -22.89 36.09 3.61
C ASP A 101 -23.23 37.04 2.46
N GLU A 102 -24.51 37.37 2.38
CA GLU A 102 -25.17 38.14 1.35
C GLU A 102 -25.48 39.54 1.90
N LYS A 103 -24.74 40.59 1.50
CA LYS A 103 -25.30 41.93 1.16
C LYS A 103 -24.27 43.03 0.83
N ALA A 104 -24.68 43.81 -0.17
CA ALA A 104 -24.46 45.26 -0.37
C ALA A 104 -23.05 45.70 -0.83
N SER A 105 -22.86 46.00 -2.12
CA SER A 105 -23.19 47.29 -2.79
C SER A 105 -22.11 48.35 -2.58
N ASP A 106 -21.36 48.70 -3.62
CA ASP A 106 -21.59 49.93 -4.41
C ASP A 106 -20.40 50.26 -5.35
N ASN A 107 -20.75 50.63 -6.59
CA ASN A 107 -20.06 51.47 -7.59
C ASN A 107 -18.53 51.30 -7.88
N SER A 108 -18.02 51.34 -9.11
CA SER A 108 -18.45 52.24 -10.19
C SER A 108 -17.82 51.89 -11.56
N LYS A 109 -18.70 51.93 -12.57
CA LYS A 109 -18.55 52.57 -13.91
C LYS A 109 -17.57 52.07 -15.00
N ALA A 110 -18.24 51.72 -16.10
CA ALA A 110 -18.08 52.20 -17.48
C ALA A 110 -17.20 51.37 -18.44
N LYS A 111 -17.80 50.46 -19.24
CA LYS A 111 -18.47 50.63 -20.57
C LYS A 111 -17.52 50.36 -21.76
N PRO A 112 -18.02 49.99 -22.95
CA PRO A 112 -17.77 48.69 -23.60
C PRO A 112 -17.08 48.85 -24.97
N LYS A 113 -16.80 47.74 -25.69
CA LYS A 113 -16.85 47.68 -27.17
C LYS A 113 -16.75 46.24 -27.70
N ALA A 114 -17.75 45.86 -28.49
CA ALA A 114 -17.88 44.64 -29.29
C ALA A 114 -16.93 44.65 -30.50
N LYS A 115 -16.59 43.49 -31.10
CA LYS A 115 -17.22 42.84 -32.28
C LYS A 115 -16.05 42.35 -33.19
N PRO A 116 -16.19 41.46 -34.21
CA PRO A 116 -17.27 40.56 -34.65
C PRO A 116 -17.03 39.08 -34.34
#